data_AF-A0A2Z6QT12-F1
#
_entry.id   AF-A0A2Z6QT12-F1
#
_cell.length_a   1.000
_cell.length_b   1.000
_cell.length_c   1.000
_cell.angle_alpha   90.00
_cell.angle_beta   90.00
_cell.angle_gamma   90.00
#
_symmetry.space_group_name_H-M   'P 1'
#
loop_
_entity.id
_entity.type
_entity.pdbx_description
1 polymer ?
#
loop_
_entity_poly.entity_id
_entity_poly.type
_entity_poly.pdbx_seq_one_letter_code
_entity_poly.pdbx_strand_id
1 'polypeptide(L)'
;MDCLISIPHDQRDDNIWINRWIGPLDDKDQLIEIKDSLNSVDELSFYTDGSVQNGVPSHLRQRLDDCLDHRSIVINQGAAFVKISSNLQFFTRIVNWLSSTRAELFAIFLALLVCPRDCRFKIYTDSNCSILTITRFLRSRSKFCSRGFNNSLILIYIGILIRDRKLDLELIKRSIQYQWEVTWTAIQQVKHFRYTSFKQNSLWSFIIKILHDQLPVGRWLRKCKPSLYQNFHCQFCNNETDETISHLMTCPHTAHLRQSIYEALWVFLTTTLLQFSDSLASATLVNSEING
;
A
#
# COMPACT_ATOMS: atom_id res chain seq x y z
N MET A 1 42.68 30.90 33.54
CA MET A 1 42.49 29.47 33.25
C MET A 1 41.28 29.39 32.35
N ASP A 2 41.52 29.45 31.04
CA ASP A 2 40.45 29.39 30.06
C ASP A 2 40.00 27.94 29.93
N CYS A 3 38.80 27.65 30.42
CA CYS A 3 38.18 26.34 30.31
C CYS A 3 37.73 26.15 28.86
N LEU A 4 38.65 25.73 28.00
CA LEU A 4 38.36 25.33 26.63
C LEU A 4 37.65 23.98 26.67
N ILE A 5 36.33 24.00 26.58
CA ILE A 5 35.53 22.79 26.31
C ILE A 5 35.83 22.39 24.86
N SER A 6 36.71 21.41 24.69
CA SER A 6 36.94 20.76 23.41
C SER A 6 35.71 19.90 23.10
N ILE A 7 34.80 20.40 22.27
CA ILE A 7 33.76 19.56 21.66
C ILE A 7 34.47 18.66 20.65
N PRO A 8 34.42 17.32 20.78
CA PRO A 8 35.09 16.43 19.84
C PRO A 8 34.56 16.70 18.44
N HIS A 9 35.45 17.13 17.55
CA HIS A 9 35.15 17.21 16.13
C HIS A 9 35.09 15.76 15.60
N ASP A 10 33.90 15.36 15.17
CA ASP A 10 33.67 14.40 14.09
C ASP A 10 33.93 12.89 14.35
N GLN A 11 33.36 12.35 15.43
CA GLN A 11 32.80 10.99 15.37
C GLN A 11 31.29 11.08 15.61
N ARG A 12 30.55 11.59 14.62
CA ARG A 12 29.09 11.47 14.68
C ARG A 12 28.77 9.99 14.51
N ASP A 13 28.35 9.35 15.60
CA ASP A 13 27.80 8.00 15.54
C ASP A 13 26.59 8.00 14.60
N ASP A 14 26.79 7.64 13.34
CA ASP A 14 25.75 7.62 12.33
C ASP A 14 24.66 6.58 12.63
N ASN A 15 24.92 5.67 13.57
CA ASN A 15 23.94 4.69 14.05
C ASN A 15 23.01 5.30 15.11
N ILE A 16 23.26 6.52 15.61
CA ILE A 16 22.39 7.19 16.59
C ILE A 16 20.94 7.29 16.12
N TRP A 17 20.73 7.49 14.81
CA TRP A 17 19.40 7.52 14.21
C TRP A 17 18.73 6.14 14.25
N ILE A 18 19.44 5.07 13.91
CA ILE A 18 18.87 3.71 13.94
C ILE A 18 18.62 3.28 15.41
N ASN A 19 19.59 3.50 16.28
CA ASN A 19 19.56 3.11 17.69
C ASN A 19 18.42 3.76 18.48
N ARG A 20 18.10 5.01 18.14
CA ARG A 20 17.02 5.79 18.76
C ARG A 20 15.63 5.40 18.30
N TRP A 21 15.48 4.98 17.04
CA TRP A 21 14.16 4.86 16.38
C TRP A 21 13.65 3.43 16.25
N ILE A 22 14.55 2.45 16.19
CA ILE A 22 14.20 1.04 16.08
C ILE A 22 14.23 0.44 17.49
N GLY A 23 13.27 -0.44 17.80
CA GLY A 23 13.16 -1.03 19.13
C GLY A 23 13.97 -2.33 19.26
N PRO A 24 13.55 -3.41 18.57
CA PRO A 24 14.21 -4.72 18.63
C PRO A 24 15.66 -4.66 18.18
N LEU A 25 16.53 -5.43 18.86
CA LEU A 25 17.95 -5.52 18.52
C LEU A 25 18.17 -6.10 17.12
N ASP A 26 17.46 -7.17 16.77
CA ASP A 26 17.60 -7.82 15.45
C ASP A 26 17.27 -6.88 14.28
N ASP A 27 16.21 -6.08 14.40
CA ASP A 27 15.83 -5.09 13.37
C ASP A 27 16.88 -3.98 13.24
N LYS A 28 17.56 -3.61 14.35
CA LYS A 28 18.66 -2.63 14.33
C LYS A 28 19.86 -3.18 13.60
N ASP A 29 20.28 -4.38 13.96
CA ASP A 29 21.50 -4.99 13.43
C ASP A 29 21.38 -5.19 11.92
N GLN A 30 20.21 -5.65 11.44
CA GLN A 30 19.92 -5.75 10.01
C GLN A 30 19.95 -4.38 9.30
N LEU A 31 19.36 -3.34 9.89
CA LEU A 31 19.39 -2.00 9.29
C LEU A 31 20.80 -1.42 9.25
N ILE A 32 21.61 -1.67 10.28
CA ILE A 32 23.01 -1.23 10.33
C ILE A 32 23.82 -1.98 9.27
N GLU A 33 23.66 -3.30 9.16
CA GLU A 33 24.33 -4.10 8.12
C GLU A 33 23.97 -3.62 6.71
N ILE A 34 22.69 -3.36 6.46
CA ILE A 34 22.21 -2.77 5.20
C ILE A 34 22.87 -1.41 4.97
N LYS A 35 22.83 -0.52 5.96
CA LYS A 35 23.42 0.82 5.86
C LYS A 35 24.92 0.75 5.54
N ASP A 36 25.66 -0.10 6.23
CA ASP A 36 27.10 -0.26 6.05
C ASP A 36 27.43 -0.79 4.65
N SER A 37 26.59 -1.69 4.10
CA SER A 37 26.71 -2.17 2.71
C SER A 37 26.48 -1.07 1.64
N LEU A 38 25.86 0.04 2.02
CA LEU A 38 25.49 1.15 1.12
C LEU A 38 26.36 2.40 1.30
N ASN A 39 27.36 2.37 2.19
CA ASN A 39 28.06 3.56 2.65
C ASN A 39 28.82 4.32 1.55
N SER A 40 29.17 3.66 0.43
CA SER A 40 29.96 4.24 -0.67
C SER A 40 29.14 4.51 -1.94
N VAL A 41 27.81 4.58 -1.85
CA VAL A 41 26.94 4.71 -3.04
C VAL A 41 26.47 6.16 -3.21
N ASP A 42 26.81 6.75 -4.36
CA ASP A 42 26.47 8.15 -4.68
C ASP A 42 25.00 8.35 -5.09
N GLU A 43 24.37 7.31 -5.67
CA GLU A 43 22.96 7.34 -6.07
C GLU A 43 22.23 6.06 -5.67
N LEU A 44 21.14 6.21 -4.92
CA LEU A 44 20.31 5.11 -4.45
C LEU A 44 18.88 5.28 -4.93
N SER A 45 18.25 4.16 -5.32
CA SER A 45 16.89 4.13 -5.84
C SER A 45 16.11 2.99 -5.20
N PHE A 46 15.10 3.32 -4.40
CA PHE A 46 14.32 2.35 -3.60
C PHE A 46 12.83 2.39 -3.96
N TYR A 47 12.19 1.22 -3.90
CA TYR A 47 10.74 1.12 -3.72
C TYR A 47 10.40 1.13 -2.25
N THR A 48 9.30 1.77 -1.88
CA THR A 48 8.74 1.73 -0.51
C THR A 48 7.30 1.23 -0.54
N ASP A 49 6.92 0.48 0.49
CA ASP A 49 5.54 0.00 0.68
C ASP A 49 5.17 0.08 2.17
N GLY A 50 4.07 0.78 2.47
CA GLY A 50 3.52 0.96 3.80
C GLY A 50 2.08 0.46 3.88
N SER A 51 1.88 -0.72 4.46
CA SER A 51 0.58 -1.38 4.50
C SER A 51 0.07 -1.57 5.93
N VAL A 52 -1.21 -1.31 6.18
CA VAL A 52 -1.85 -1.70 7.45
C VAL A 52 -2.01 -3.22 7.46
N GLN A 53 -1.31 -3.92 8.36
CA GLN A 53 -1.37 -5.37 8.48
C GLN A 53 -2.17 -5.78 9.72
N ASN A 54 -3.37 -6.33 9.51
CA ASN A 54 -4.06 -7.06 10.57
C ASN A 54 -3.37 -8.42 10.77
N GLY A 55 -2.35 -8.47 11.62
CA GLY A 55 -1.56 -9.68 11.84
C GLY A 55 -1.06 -9.81 13.28
N VAL A 56 -1.54 -10.86 13.96
CA VAL A 56 -0.96 -11.41 15.18
C VAL A 56 0.46 -11.95 14.88
N PRO A 57 1.46 -11.77 15.76
CA PRO A 57 2.85 -12.11 15.45
C PRO A 57 3.06 -13.60 15.13
N SER A 58 3.92 -13.88 14.15
CA SER A 58 4.30 -15.23 13.70
C SER A 58 5.02 -16.06 14.77
N HIS A 59 5.63 -15.42 15.77
CA HIS A 59 6.25 -16.05 16.94
C HIS A 59 5.29 -16.18 18.15
N LEU A 60 4.06 -15.68 18.04
CA LEU A 60 3.01 -15.78 19.06
C LEU A 60 1.69 -16.23 18.39
N ARG A 61 1.73 -17.34 17.63
CA ARG A 61 0.51 -18.04 17.18
C ARG A 61 -0.18 -18.67 18.39
N GLN A 62 -0.84 -17.86 19.20
CA GLN A 62 -1.96 -18.37 20.00
C GLN A 62 -3.25 -18.16 19.19
N ARG A 63 -4.11 -19.18 19.24
CA ARG A 63 -5.25 -19.37 18.35
C ARG A 63 -6.22 -18.20 18.51
N LEU A 64 -6.86 -17.81 17.40
CA LEU A 64 -7.91 -16.78 17.39
C LEU A 64 -9.13 -17.17 18.25
N ASP A 65 -9.20 -18.41 18.75
CA ASP A 65 -10.27 -18.91 19.61
C ASP A 65 -9.98 -18.73 21.11
N ASP A 66 -8.74 -18.43 21.51
CA ASP A 66 -8.34 -18.31 22.93
C ASP A 66 -8.33 -16.87 23.47
N CYS A 67 -8.44 -15.85 22.60
CA CYS A 67 -8.41 -14.45 22.99
C CYS A 67 -9.81 -13.81 22.96
N LEU A 68 -10.71 -14.31 23.80
CA LEU A 68 -11.88 -13.55 24.25
C LEU A 68 -11.44 -12.49 25.29
N ASP A 69 -10.58 -11.56 24.89
CA ASP A 69 -10.44 -10.30 25.61
C ASP A 69 -10.37 -9.15 24.60
N HIS A 70 -11.51 -8.49 24.42
CA HIS A 70 -11.73 -7.41 23.44
C HIS A 70 -10.93 -6.13 23.76
N ARG A 71 -9.96 -6.18 24.69
CA ARG A 71 -9.19 -5.03 25.19
C ARG A 71 -7.75 -4.92 24.70
N SER A 72 -7.22 -5.86 23.92
CA SER A 72 -5.80 -5.82 23.52
C SER A 72 -5.56 -6.29 22.07
N ILE A 73 -6.32 -5.76 21.12
CA ILE A 73 -5.96 -5.87 19.70
C ILE A 73 -4.71 -4.99 19.48
N VAL A 74 -3.53 -5.59 19.49
CA VAL A 74 -2.30 -4.93 19.04
C VAL A 74 -2.36 -4.85 17.52
N ILE A 75 -2.63 -3.65 17.00
CA ILE A 75 -2.74 -3.41 15.57
C ILE A 75 -1.37 -2.99 15.02
N ASN A 76 -0.88 -3.75 14.04
CA ASN A 76 0.42 -3.55 13.41
C ASN A 76 0.27 -2.92 12.01
N GLN A 77 1.23 -2.08 11.63
CA GLN A 77 1.44 -1.66 10.24
C GLN A 77 2.77 -2.26 9.77
N GLY A 78 2.84 -2.72 8.53
CA GLY A 78 4.09 -3.04 7.87
C GLY A 78 4.68 -1.78 7.23
N ALA A 79 6.00 -1.65 7.32
CA ALA A 79 6.74 -0.70 6.51
C ALA A 79 7.99 -1.39 5.96
N ALA A 80 8.24 -1.20 4.68
CA ALA A 80 9.35 -1.81 3.99
C ALA A 80 9.95 -0.92 2.92
N PHE A 81 11.22 -1.19 2.62
CA PHE A 81 11.86 -0.71 1.41
C PHE A 81 12.60 -1.85 0.71
N VAL A 82 12.74 -1.71 -0.60
CA VAL A 82 13.51 -2.62 -1.46
C VAL A 82 14.37 -1.78 -2.39
N LYS A 83 15.67 -2.04 -2.43
CA LYS A 83 16.59 -1.39 -3.37
C LYS A 83 16.35 -1.94 -4.78
N ILE A 84 16.38 -1.06 -5.78
CA ILE A 84 16.04 -1.44 -7.17
C ILE A 84 17.18 -2.21 -7.84
N SER A 85 18.43 -1.78 -7.66
CA SER A 85 19.60 -2.38 -8.31
C SER A 85 20.06 -3.69 -7.67
N SER A 86 19.66 -3.94 -6.43
CA SER A 86 19.94 -5.17 -5.69
C SER A 86 18.72 -5.45 -4.84
N ASN A 87 18.16 -6.68 -4.89
CA ASN A 87 16.98 -7.10 -4.11
C ASN A 87 17.18 -7.09 -2.57
N LEU A 88 18.14 -6.30 -2.07
CA LEU A 88 18.28 -5.92 -0.69
C LEU A 88 16.98 -5.25 -0.24
N GLN A 89 16.43 -5.76 0.86
CA GLN A 89 15.13 -5.37 1.37
C GLN A 89 15.14 -5.34 2.89
N PHE A 90 14.32 -4.49 3.46
CA PHE A 90 14.06 -4.45 4.89
C PHE A 90 12.57 -4.33 5.13
N PHE A 91 12.06 -5.04 6.12
CA PHE A 91 10.66 -5.00 6.54
C PHE A 91 10.61 -4.98 8.07
N THR A 92 9.80 -4.08 8.62
CA THR A 92 9.53 -4.05 10.06
C THR A 92 8.06 -3.75 10.34
N ARG A 93 7.65 -3.91 11.60
CA ARG A 93 6.30 -3.65 12.09
C ARG A 93 6.26 -2.40 12.95
N ILE A 94 5.31 -1.53 12.65
CA ILE A 94 4.99 -0.33 13.43
C ILE A 94 3.78 -0.67 14.29
N VAL A 95 3.91 -0.51 15.60
CA VAL A 95 2.86 -0.82 16.57
C VAL A 95 2.02 0.44 16.86
N ASN A 96 0.70 0.27 17.01
CA ASN A 96 -0.29 1.28 17.44
C ASN A 96 -0.53 2.46 16.46
N TRP A 97 -1.74 3.03 16.50
CA TRP A 97 -2.23 4.21 15.73
C TRP A 97 -2.34 4.04 14.20
N LEU A 98 -3.50 3.61 13.73
CA LEU A 98 -3.77 3.30 12.32
C LEU A 98 -3.76 4.49 11.36
N SER A 99 -2.89 4.48 10.34
CA SER A 99 -3.05 5.27 9.12
C SER A 99 -2.19 4.70 8.00
N SER A 100 -2.77 4.43 6.83
CA SER A 100 -2.02 4.02 5.63
C SER A 100 -0.97 5.07 5.27
N THR A 101 -1.30 6.37 5.31
CA THR A 101 -0.33 7.44 5.07
C THR A 101 0.82 7.40 6.05
N ARG A 102 0.57 7.04 7.31
CA ARG A 102 1.64 6.93 8.30
C ARG A 102 2.55 5.74 8.03
N ALA A 103 2.01 4.57 7.70
CA ALA A 103 2.80 3.40 7.29
C ALA A 103 3.73 3.74 6.12
N GLU A 104 3.20 4.44 5.11
CA GLU A 104 3.94 4.93 3.95
C GLU A 104 5.06 5.93 4.34
N LEU A 105 4.76 6.89 5.21
CA LEU A 105 5.76 7.84 5.72
C LEU A 105 6.89 7.13 6.49
N PHE A 106 6.57 6.06 7.23
CA PHE A 106 7.58 5.25 7.91
C PHE A 106 8.39 4.40 6.94
N ALA A 107 7.78 3.84 5.88
CA ALA A 107 8.52 3.12 4.84
C ALA A 107 9.57 4.04 4.17
N ILE A 108 9.18 5.28 3.88
CA ILE A 108 10.09 6.34 3.41
C ILE A 108 11.16 6.67 4.46
N PHE A 109 10.78 6.79 5.72
CA PHE A 109 11.73 7.11 6.80
C PHE A 109 12.78 6.00 6.98
N LEU A 110 12.39 4.73 6.95
CA LEU A 110 13.30 3.58 7.02
C LEU A 110 14.28 3.57 5.86
N ALA A 111 13.80 3.85 4.64
CA ALA A 111 14.63 3.99 3.46
C ALA A 111 15.70 5.09 3.64
N LEU A 112 15.35 6.22 4.26
CA LEU A 112 16.29 7.31 4.54
C LEU A 112 17.31 6.99 5.63
N LEU A 113 17.00 6.11 6.59
CA LEU A 113 17.91 5.78 7.70
C LEU A 113 19.18 5.07 7.23
N VAL A 114 19.08 4.32 6.13
CA VAL A 114 20.19 3.55 5.55
C VAL A 114 20.98 4.32 4.50
N CYS A 115 20.58 5.55 4.18
CA CYS A 115 21.27 6.33 3.16
C CYS A 115 22.60 6.91 3.67
N PRO A 116 23.67 6.85 2.86
CA PRO A 116 24.90 7.57 3.13
C PRO A 116 24.69 9.08 3.00
N ARG A 117 25.67 9.86 3.49
CA ARG A 117 25.65 11.32 3.35
C ARG A 117 25.92 11.75 1.91
N ASP A 118 25.44 12.95 1.56
CA ASP A 118 25.69 13.60 0.27
C ASP A 118 25.27 12.74 -0.95
N CYS A 119 24.27 11.87 -0.75
CA CYS A 119 23.76 10.93 -1.74
C CYS A 119 22.53 11.49 -2.46
N ARG A 120 22.42 11.20 -3.76
CA ARG A 120 21.17 11.39 -4.52
C ARG A 120 20.25 10.21 -4.27
N PHE A 121 19.06 10.49 -3.73
CA PHE A 121 18.14 9.44 -3.31
C PHE A 121 16.78 9.54 -3.99
N LYS A 122 16.44 8.49 -4.76
CA LYS A 122 15.17 8.35 -5.46
C LYS A 122 14.28 7.34 -4.73
N ILE A 123 13.09 7.77 -4.34
CA ILE A 123 12.10 6.87 -3.73
C ILE A 123 10.87 6.78 -4.62
N TYR A 124 10.53 5.56 -4.99
CA TYR A 124 9.35 5.22 -5.75
C TYR A 124 8.26 4.72 -4.81
N THR A 125 7.19 5.50 -4.66
CA THR A 125 6.02 5.19 -3.82
C THR A 125 4.73 5.41 -4.60
N ASP A 126 3.71 4.59 -4.35
CA ASP A 126 2.35 4.77 -4.90
C ASP A 126 1.50 5.74 -4.05
N SER A 127 1.99 6.15 -2.88
CA SER A 127 1.28 7.03 -1.95
C SER A 127 1.42 8.51 -2.32
N ASN A 128 0.50 9.01 -3.15
CA ASN A 128 0.40 10.44 -3.48
C ASN A 128 0.30 11.32 -2.21
N CYS A 129 -0.41 10.85 -1.19
CA CYS A 129 -0.56 11.57 0.06
C CYS A 129 0.79 11.78 0.76
N SER A 130 1.66 10.77 0.78
CA SER A 130 3.01 10.89 1.35
C SER A 130 3.89 11.84 0.55
N ILE A 131 3.87 11.73 -0.78
CA ILE A 131 4.60 12.65 -1.68
C ILE A 131 4.18 14.09 -1.40
N LEU A 132 2.89 14.39 -1.50
CA LEU A 132 2.36 15.73 -1.29
C LEU A 132 2.70 16.27 0.10
N THR A 133 2.57 15.44 1.14
CA THR A 133 2.80 15.84 2.52
C THR A 133 4.27 16.18 2.78
N ILE A 134 5.21 15.33 2.32
CA ILE A 134 6.65 15.57 2.45
C ILE A 134 7.05 16.78 1.62
N THR A 135 6.65 16.86 0.35
CA THR A 135 7.00 18.01 -0.50
C THR A 135 6.49 19.33 0.09
N ARG A 136 5.25 19.35 0.61
CA ARG A 136 4.69 20.54 1.27
C ARG A 136 5.45 20.89 2.55
N PHE A 137 5.83 19.89 3.34
CA PHE A 137 6.60 20.09 4.56
C PHE A 137 8.00 20.65 4.29
N LEU A 138 8.73 20.08 3.32
CA LEU A 138 10.09 20.52 2.96
C LEU A 138 10.11 21.95 2.39
N ARG A 139 9.08 22.34 1.64
CA ARG A 139 8.90 23.70 1.09
C ARG A 139 8.45 24.73 2.13
N SER A 140 7.87 24.30 3.26
CA SER A 140 7.37 25.23 4.28
C SER A 140 8.52 26.00 4.94
N ARG A 141 8.39 27.33 4.98
CA ARG A 141 9.32 28.23 5.70
C ARG A 141 9.16 28.15 7.22
N SER A 142 7.95 27.78 7.70
CA SER A 142 7.69 27.51 9.12
C SER A 142 7.60 26.02 9.35
N LYS A 143 8.75 25.39 9.60
CA LYS A 143 8.87 23.93 9.86
C LYS A 143 8.38 23.53 11.25
N PHE A 144 8.09 24.51 12.11
CA PHE A 144 7.77 24.33 13.53
C PHE A 144 6.37 24.81 13.92
N CYS A 145 5.58 25.39 13.01
CA CYS A 145 4.16 25.62 13.23
C CYS A 145 3.36 24.37 12.81
N SER A 146 3.29 23.38 13.69
CA SER A 146 2.59 22.08 13.51
C SER A 146 1.08 22.19 13.26
N ARG A 147 0.52 23.41 13.19
CA ARG A 147 -0.91 23.67 12.97
C ARG A 147 -1.25 23.47 11.49
N GLY A 148 -1.34 22.22 11.04
CA GLY A 148 -1.79 21.88 9.68
C GLY A 148 -1.18 20.61 9.05
N PHE A 149 -0.31 19.91 9.77
CA PHE A 149 0.28 18.64 9.31
C PHE A 149 -0.10 17.50 10.27
N ASN A 150 -0.89 16.55 9.79
CA ASN A 150 -1.00 15.25 10.43
C ASN A 150 0.35 14.53 10.33
N ASN A 151 0.68 13.70 11.32
CA ASN A 151 1.97 13.01 11.38
C ASN A 151 3.18 13.99 11.41
N SER A 152 3.02 15.15 12.06
CA SER A 152 4.05 16.20 12.13
C SER A 152 5.40 15.72 12.67
N LEU A 153 5.41 14.81 13.66
CA LEU A 153 6.64 14.27 14.24
C LEU A 153 7.50 13.54 13.18
N ILE A 154 6.93 12.58 12.46
CA ILE A 154 7.68 11.83 11.43
C ILE A 154 8.16 12.75 10.30
N LEU A 155 7.37 13.77 9.92
CA LEU A 155 7.80 14.76 8.93
C LEU A 155 8.97 15.62 9.42
N ILE A 156 8.94 16.04 10.69
CA ILE A 156 10.07 16.74 11.32
C ILE A 156 11.32 15.87 11.28
N TYR A 157 11.21 14.58 11.62
CA TYR A 157 12.37 13.67 11.57
C TYR A 157 12.91 13.44 10.17
N ILE A 158 12.03 13.21 9.19
CA ILE A 158 12.41 13.15 7.77
C ILE A 158 13.17 14.42 7.37
N GLY A 159 12.64 15.60 7.74
CA GLY A 159 13.28 16.88 7.44
C GLY A 159 14.62 17.10 8.14
N ILE A 160 14.78 16.64 9.37
CA ILE A 160 16.06 16.70 10.09
C ILE A 160 17.07 15.75 9.45
N LEU A 161 16.67 14.53 9.14
CA LEU A 161 17.54 13.49 8.56
C LEU A 161 18.05 13.90 7.17
N ILE A 162 17.17 14.40 6.30
CA ILE A 162 17.55 14.93 4.98
C ILE A 162 18.59 16.05 5.10
N ARG A 163 18.42 16.95 6.08
CA ARG A 163 19.36 18.05 6.30
C ARG A 163 20.68 17.59 6.89
N ASP A 164 20.64 16.73 7.92
CA ASP A 164 21.83 16.21 8.60
C ASP A 164 22.72 15.39 7.64
N ARG A 165 22.10 14.64 6.73
CA ARG A 165 22.79 13.84 5.71
C ARG A 165 22.99 14.56 4.37
N LYS A 166 22.52 15.81 4.22
CA LYS A 166 22.59 16.60 2.97
C LYS A 166 22.09 15.82 1.73
N LEU A 167 20.94 15.15 1.87
CA LEU A 167 20.41 14.30 0.81
C LEU A 167 19.72 15.13 -0.28
N ASP A 168 19.95 14.76 -1.54
CA ASP A 168 19.13 15.20 -2.67
C ASP A 168 17.99 14.19 -2.89
N LEU A 169 16.82 14.47 -2.29
CA LEU A 169 15.67 13.58 -2.30
C LEU A 169 14.71 13.86 -3.46
N GLU A 170 14.47 12.83 -4.27
CA GLU A 170 13.48 12.81 -5.35
C GLU A 170 12.39 11.77 -5.05
N LEU A 171 11.14 12.22 -4.86
CA LEU A 171 9.98 11.35 -4.66
C LEU A 171 9.24 11.15 -5.98
N ILE A 172 9.16 9.90 -6.44
CA ILE A 172 8.59 9.52 -7.74
C ILE A 172 7.29 8.75 -7.51
N LYS A 173 6.20 9.25 -8.10
CA LYS A 173 4.90 8.57 -8.07
C LYS A 173 4.96 7.30 -8.91
N ARG A 174 4.72 6.16 -8.27
CA ARG A 174 4.49 4.90 -8.95
C ARG A 174 3.00 4.78 -9.28
N SER A 175 2.64 5.01 -10.53
CA SER A 175 1.27 4.79 -11.00
C SER A 175 1.16 3.37 -11.55
N ILE A 176 0.43 2.49 -10.86
CA ILE A 176 -0.17 1.35 -11.54
C ILE A 176 -1.30 1.95 -12.39
N GLN A 177 -1.20 1.83 -13.71
CA GLN A 177 -2.15 2.41 -14.66
C GLN A 177 -3.47 1.63 -14.61
N TYR A 178 -4.27 1.85 -13.56
CA TYR A 178 -5.69 1.58 -13.64
C TYR A 178 -6.31 2.76 -14.40
N GLN A 179 -7.05 2.49 -15.49
CA GLN A 179 -7.84 3.51 -16.17
C GLN A 179 -9.06 3.87 -15.29
N TRP A 180 -8.80 4.56 -14.17
CA TRP A 180 -9.79 4.80 -13.13
C TRP A 180 -11.00 5.58 -13.65
N GLU A 181 -10.82 6.44 -14.65
CA GLU A 181 -11.93 7.11 -15.34
C GLU A 181 -12.90 6.10 -15.99
N VAL A 182 -12.36 5.10 -16.70
CA VAL A 182 -13.15 4.03 -17.32
C VAL A 182 -13.77 3.14 -16.24
N THR A 183 -12.99 2.77 -15.21
CA THR A 183 -13.46 1.95 -14.09
C THR A 183 -14.59 2.64 -13.32
N TRP A 184 -14.45 3.94 -13.03
CA TRP A 184 -15.43 4.74 -12.30
C TRP A 184 -16.68 4.97 -13.13
N THR A 185 -16.54 5.23 -14.43
CA THR A 185 -17.66 5.32 -15.36
C THR A 185 -18.45 4.01 -15.40
N ALA A 186 -17.77 2.86 -15.47
CA ALA A 186 -18.42 1.55 -15.40
C ALA A 186 -19.10 1.28 -14.05
N ILE A 187 -18.47 1.68 -12.94
CA ILE A 187 -19.02 1.58 -11.58
C ILE A 187 -20.30 2.42 -11.44
N GLN A 188 -20.32 3.64 -11.97
CA GLN A 188 -21.46 4.55 -11.88
C GLN A 188 -22.69 4.05 -12.67
N GLN A 189 -22.48 3.21 -13.68
CA GLN A 189 -23.56 2.62 -14.49
C GLN A 189 -24.28 1.47 -13.78
N VAL A 190 -23.70 0.90 -12.73
CA VAL A 190 -24.41 -0.06 -11.87
C VAL A 190 -25.53 0.69 -11.14
N LYS A 191 -26.78 0.51 -11.58
CA LYS A 191 -27.97 1.17 -11.02
C LYS A 191 -27.97 1.08 -9.49
N HIS A 192 -28.33 2.20 -8.84
CA HIS A 192 -28.41 2.42 -7.38
C HIS A 192 -27.14 2.86 -6.64
N PHE A 193 -26.44 3.88 -7.16
CA PHE A 193 -25.35 4.59 -6.47
C PHE A 193 -25.76 5.34 -5.17
N ARG A 194 -27.06 5.36 -4.81
CA ARG A 194 -27.53 5.96 -3.56
C ARG A 194 -27.49 4.95 -2.42
N TYR A 195 -26.40 4.99 -1.66
CA TYR A 195 -26.16 4.19 -0.46
C TYR A 195 -27.21 4.45 0.62
N THR A 196 -28.06 3.47 0.92
CA THR A 196 -28.99 3.55 2.06
C THR A 196 -29.19 2.22 2.81
N SER A 197 -28.61 1.09 2.35
CA SER A 197 -28.82 -0.22 3.00
C SER A 197 -27.55 -1.09 3.14
N PHE A 198 -27.50 -1.90 4.20
CA PHE A 198 -26.40 -2.84 4.49
C PHE A 198 -26.16 -3.85 3.35
N LYS A 199 -27.21 -4.28 2.64
CA LYS A 199 -27.12 -5.24 1.53
C LYS A 199 -26.36 -4.68 0.33
N GLN A 200 -26.60 -3.42 -0.02
CA GLN A 200 -25.87 -2.73 -1.10
C GLN A 200 -24.40 -2.50 -0.72
N ASN A 201 -24.10 -2.17 0.54
CA ASN A 201 -22.71 -2.02 1.01
C ASN A 201 -21.89 -3.33 0.91
N SER A 202 -22.53 -4.49 1.16
CA SER A 202 -21.88 -5.79 0.98
C SER A 202 -21.59 -6.09 -0.50
N LEU A 203 -22.53 -5.77 -1.39
CA LEU A 203 -22.33 -5.91 -2.84
C LEU A 203 -21.20 -5.01 -3.34
N TRP A 204 -21.12 -3.77 -2.85
CA TRP A 204 -20.03 -2.85 -3.18
C TRP A 204 -18.67 -3.35 -2.70
N SER A 205 -18.60 -3.80 -1.45
CA SER A 205 -17.39 -4.42 -0.91
C SER A 205 -16.97 -5.62 -1.75
N PHE A 206 -17.92 -6.40 -2.28
CA PHE A 206 -17.65 -7.52 -3.16
C PHE A 206 -17.14 -7.08 -4.55
N ILE A 207 -17.77 -6.09 -5.20
CA ILE A 207 -17.33 -5.56 -6.50
C ILE A 207 -15.90 -5.00 -6.41
N ILE A 208 -15.61 -4.20 -5.37
CA ILE A 208 -14.26 -3.68 -5.14
C ILE A 208 -13.27 -4.83 -4.92
N LYS A 209 -13.63 -5.85 -4.14
CA LYS A 209 -12.78 -7.03 -3.99
C LYS A 209 -12.54 -7.76 -5.32
N ILE A 210 -13.52 -7.83 -6.22
CA ILE A 210 -13.32 -8.40 -7.57
C ILE A 210 -12.32 -7.57 -8.37
N LEU A 211 -12.52 -6.26 -8.44
CA LEU A 211 -11.66 -5.34 -9.21
C LEU A 211 -10.20 -5.40 -8.76
N HIS A 212 -9.96 -5.71 -7.49
CA HIS A 212 -8.63 -5.84 -6.90
C HIS A 212 -8.09 -7.28 -6.85
N ASP A 213 -8.78 -8.27 -7.44
CA ASP A 213 -8.39 -9.70 -7.37
C ASP A 213 -8.31 -10.22 -5.91
N GLN A 214 -9.10 -9.65 -4.99
CA GLN A 214 -9.10 -9.91 -3.54
C GLN A 214 -10.29 -10.77 -3.08
N LEU A 215 -10.90 -11.54 -3.99
CA LEU A 215 -11.93 -12.50 -3.60
C LEU A 215 -11.35 -13.53 -2.62
N PRO A 216 -12.14 -14.04 -1.66
CA PRO A 216 -11.69 -15.03 -0.69
C PRO A 216 -11.58 -16.42 -1.33
N VAL A 217 -10.73 -16.57 -2.35
CA VAL A 217 -10.39 -17.85 -2.97
C VAL A 217 -9.28 -18.54 -2.19
N GLY A 218 -9.13 -19.85 -2.39
CA GLY A 218 -8.15 -20.69 -1.68
C GLY A 218 -6.75 -20.08 -1.50
N ARG A 219 -6.18 -19.42 -2.51
CA ARG A 219 -4.89 -18.72 -2.38
C ARG A 219 -4.89 -17.63 -1.29
N TRP A 220 -5.95 -16.83 -1.20
CA TRP A 220 -6.07 -15.74 -0.23
C TRP A 220 -6.45 -16.27 1.15
N LEU A 221 -7.32 -17.27 1.22
CA LEU A 221 -7.67 -17.94 2.48
C LEU A 221 -6.45 -18.57 3.15
N ARG A 222 -5.60 -19.24 2.36
CA ARG A 222 -4.33 -19.82 2.84
C ARG A 222 -3.33 -18.76 3.27
N LYS A 223 -3.27 -17.63 2.57
CA LYS A 223 -2.45 -16.47 2.97
C LYS A 223 -2.92 -15.87 4.30
N CYS A 224 -4.23 -15.74 4.50
CA CYS A 224 -4.81 -15.11 5.69
C CYS A 224 -4.87 -16.04 6.91
N LYS A 225 -5.17 -17.33 6.73
CA LYS A 225 -5.21 -18.35 7.80
C LYS A 225 -4.58 -19.68 7.33
N PRO A 226 -3.24 -19.77 7.28
CA PRO A 226 -2.54 -20.95 6.75
C PRO A 226 -2.88 -22.24 7.48
N SER A 227 -3.10 -22.19 8.81
CA SER A 227 -3.40 -23.37 9.63
C SER A 227 -4.75 -24.01 9.35
N LEU A 228 -5.74 -23.25 8.87
CA LEU A 228 -7.07 -23.77 8.54
C LEU A 228 -7.18 -24.23 7.09
N TYR A 229 -6.38 -23.65 6.19
CA TYR A 229 -6.53 -23.82 4.75
C TYR A 229 -5.29 -24.39 4.06
N GLN A 230 -4.44 -25.11 4.81
CA GLN A 230 -3.16 -25.62 4.31
C GLN A 230 -3.32 -26.53 3.07
N ASN A 231 -4.33 -27.41 3.12
CA ASN A 231 -4.71 -28.33 2.04
C ASN A 231 -6.08 -27.93 1.45
N PHE A 232 -6.30 -26.62 1.26
CA PHE A 232 -7.57 -26.14 0.71
C PHE A 232 -7.57 -26.21 -0.81
N HIS A 233 -8.25 -27.22 -1.33
CA HIS A 233 -8.48 -27.46 -2.75
C HIS A 233 -9.83 -26.91 -3.19
N CYS A 234 -10.03 -26.86 -4.51
CA CYS A 234 -11.29 -26.42 -5.10
C CYS A 234 -12.47 -27.27 -4.62
N GLN A 235 -13.46 -26.61 -4.02
CA GLN A 235 -14.64 -27.27 -3.44
C GLN A 235 -15.62 -27.81 -4.51
N PHE A 236 -15.47 -27.38 -5.76
CA PHE A 236 -16.38 -27.76 -6.84
C PHE A 236 -15.95 -29.02 -7.58
N CYS A 237 -14.65 -29.22 -7.80
CA CYS A 237 -14.14 -30.39 -8.52
C CYS A 237 -13.56 -31.45 -7.59
N ASN A 238 -13.27 -31.14 -6.32
CA ASN A 238 -12.62 -32.04 -5.36
C ASN A 238 -11.34 -32.73 -5.88
N ASN A 239 -10.75 -32.23 -6.95
CA ASN A 239 -9.42 -32.61 -7.39
C ASN A 239 -8.41 -31.97 -6.43
N GLU A 240 -7.22 -32.56 -6.27
CA GLU A 240 -6.10 -32.00 -5.48
C GLU A 240 -5.52 -30.68 -6.07
N THR A 241 -6.30 -29.96 -6.87
CA THR A 241 -5.93 -28.69 -7.49
C THR A 241 -6.28 -27.51 -6.59
N ASP A 242 -5.35 -26.57 -6.48
CA ASP A 242 -5.54 -25.35 -5.70
C ASP A 242 -6.67 -24.46 -6.25
N GLU A 243 -7.52 -23.95 -5.35
CA GLU A 243 -8.57 -23.01 -5.71
C GLU A 243 -7.99 -21.63 -6.00
N THR A 244 -7.84 -21.35 -7.29
CA THR A 244 -7.50 -20.03 -7.84
C THR A 244 -8.65 -19.50 -8.69
N ILE A 245 -8.70 -18.19 -8.92
CA ILE A 245 -9.71 -17.59 -9.81
C ILE A 245 -9.62 -18.20 -11.22
N SER A 246 -8.42 -18.39 -11.75
CA SER A 246 -8.20 -19.06 -13.04
C SER A 246 -8.76 -20.49 -13.07
N HIS A 247 -8.56 -21.24 -11.98
CA HIS A 247 -9.15 -22.58 -11.84
C HIS A 247 -10.67 -22.52 -11.75
N LEU A 248 -11.27 -21.61 -10.98
CA LEU A 248 -12.74 -21.47 -10.91
C LEU A 248 -13.36 -21.13 -12.27
N MET A 249 -12.64 -20.38 -13.11
CA MET A 249 -13.07 -20.03 -14.48
C MET A 249 -12.95 -21.20 -15.47
N THR A 250 -12.10 -22.19 -15.21
CA THR A 250 -11.89 -23.36 -16.09
C THR A 250 -12.42 -24.67 -15.51
N CYS A 251 -12.85 -24.69 -14.25
CA CYS A 251 -13.30 -25.89 -13.54
C CYS A 251 -14.51 -26.54 -14.23
N PRO A 252 -14.52 -27.86 -14.48
CA PRO A 252 -15.63 -28.53 -15.17
C PRO A 252 -16.97 -28.37 -14.43
N HIS A 253 -16.95 -28.46 -13.10
CA HIS A 253 -18.15 -28.42 -12.27
C HIS A 253 -18.75 -27.03 -12.08
N THR A 254 -18.03 -25.96 -12.43
CA THR A 254 -18.55 -24.59 -12.41
C THR A 254 -19.12 -24.15 -13.77
N ALA A 255 -19.14 -25.03 -14.78
CA ALA A 255 -19.59 -24.72 -16.13
C ALA A 255 -21.03 -24.17 -16.20
N HIS A 256 -21.97 -24.78 -15.47
CA HIS A 256 -23.35 -24.31 -15.42
C HIS A 256 -23.46 -22.89 -14.84
N LEU A 257 -22.74 -22.61 -13.74
CA LEU A 257 -22.70 -21.29 -13.11
C LEU A 257 -22.07 -20.25 -14.04
N ARG A 258 -20.99 -20.60 -14.74
CA ARG A 258 -20.38 -19.72 -15.75
C ARG A 258 -21.37 -19.39 -16.85
N GLN A 259 -22.09 -20.38 -17.38
CA GLN A 259 -23.08 -20.13 -18.42
C GLN A 259 -24.14 -19.14 -17.92
N SER A 260 -24.69 -19.34 -16.73
CA SER A 260 -25.66 -18.41 -16.14
C SER A 260 -25.10 -16.99 -15.98
N ILE A 261 -23.82 -16.85 -15.58
CA ILE A 261 -23.15 -15.55 -15.46
C ILE A 261 -22.94 -14.92 -16.84
N TYR A 262 -22.49 -15.69 -17.84
CA TYR A 262 -22.29 -15.21 -19.21
C TYR A 262 -23.60 -14.73 -19.83
N GLU A 263 -24.70 -15.48 -19.69
CA GLU A 263 -26.01 -15.07 -20.19
C GLU A 263 -26.48 -13.78 -19.51
N ALA A 264 -26.37 -13.69 -18.18
CA ALA A 264 -26.74 -12.48 -17.45
C ALA A 264 -25.88 -11.27 -17.85
N LEU A 265 -24.57 -11.48 -18.04
CA LEU A 265 -23.64 -10.44 -18.45
C LEU A 265 -23.86 -10.03 -19.91
N TRP A 266 -24.19 -10.97 -20.79
CA TRP A 266 -24.52 -10.70 -22.19
C TRP A 266 -25.82 -9.90 -22.31
N VAL A 267 -26.85 -10.27 -21.54
CA VAL A 267 -28.10 -9.48 -21.46
C VAL A 267 -27.83 -8.07 -20.92
N PHE A 268 -26.99 -7.95 -19.89
CA PHE A 268 -26.61 -6.64 -19.35
C PHE A 268 -25.86 -5.80 -20.40
N LEU A 269 -24.82 -6.35 -21.03
CA LEU A 269 -24.04 -5.63 -22.04
C LEU A 269 -24.89 -5.25 -23.25
N THR A 270 -25.76 -6.13 -23.75
CA THR A 270 -26.62 -5.81 -24.90
C THR A 270 -27.65 -4.74 -24.56
N THR A 271 -28.27 -4.80 -23.38
CA THR A 271 -29.22 -3.76 -22.94
C THR A 271 -28.54 -2.42 -22.64
N THR A 272 -27.32 -2.42 -22.10
CA THR A 272 -26.55 -1.20 -21.86
C THR A 272 -25.97 -0.62 -23.16
N LEU A 273 -25.46 -1.44 -24.08
CA LEU A 273 -24.93 -0.98 -25.38
C LEU A 273 -26.02 -0.38 -26.27
N LEU A 274 -27.25 -0.92 -26.25
CA LEU A 274 -28.40 -0.33 -26.95
C LEU A 274 -28.75 1.07 -26.41
N GLN A 275 -28.63 1.27 -25.08
CA GLN A 275 -28.81 2.61 -24.48
C GLN A 275 -27.73 3.60 -24.94
N PHE A 276 -26.51 3.13 -25.24
CA PHE A 276 -25.44 3.96 -25.79
C PHE A 276 -25.61 4.24 -27.29
N SER A 277 -26.14 3.31 -28.10
CA SER A 277 -26.40 3.56 -29.52
C SER A 277 -27.49 4.60 -29.74
N ASP A 278 -28.55 4.58 -28.92
CA ASP A 278 -29.63 5.56 -29.00
C ASP A 278 -29.17 6.96 -28.55
N SER A 279 -28.29 7.04 -27.53
CA SER A 279 -27.71 8.30 -27.08
C SER A 279 -26.73 8.90 -28.10
N LEU A 280 -26.00 8.09 -28.85
CA LEU A 280 -25.11 8.56 -29.91
C LEU A 280 -25.89 9.04 -31.14
N ALA A 281 -26.96 8.32 -31.53
CA ALA A 281 -27.84 8.71 -32.63
C ALA A 281 -28.56 10.04 -32.34
N SER A 282 -28.98 10.26 -31.09
CA SER A 282 -29.56 11.51 -30.61
C SER A 282 -28.57 12.68 -30.64
N ALA A 283 -27.29 12.43 -30.34
CA ALA A 283 -26.25 13.45 -30.38
C ALA A 283 -25.86 13.84 -31.82
N THR A 284 -25.94 12.92 -32.79
CA THR A 284 -25.73 13.24 -34.21
C THR A 284 -26.87 14.06 -34.83
N LEU A 285 -28.11 13.92 -34.35
CA LEU A 285 -29.24 14.73 -34.81
C LEU A 285 -29.18 16.20 -34.33
N VAL A 286 -28.57 16.46 -33.17
CA VAL A 286 -28.40 17.83 -32.65
C VAL A 286 -27.29 18.60 -33.40
N ASN A 287 -26.30 17.91 -33.98
CA ASN A 287 -25.24 18.56 -34.76
C ASN A 287 -25.65 18.96 -36.19
N SER A 288 -26.81 18.50 -36.68
CA SER A 288 -27.35 18.90 -38.00
C SER A 288 -28.23 20.16 -37.96
N GLU A 289 -28.59 20.70 -36.79
CA GLU A 289 -29.41 21.91 -36.66
C GLU A 289 -28.63 23.18 -36.26
N ILE A 290 -27.29 23.14 -36.24
CA ILE A 290 -26.44 24.31 -35.89
C ILE A 290 -25.70 24.88 -37.12
N ASN A 291 -25.88 24.30 -38.32
CA ASN A 291 -25.36 24.87 -39.57
C ASN A 291 -26.49 25.20 -40.57
N GLY A 292 -27.45 26.02 -40.12
CA GLY A 292 -28.42 26.74 -40.94
C GLY A 292 -28.46 28.20 -40.54
#